data_AF-A0A7Y2F0P5-F1
#
_entry.id   AF-A0A7Y2F0P5-F1
#
_cell.length_a   1.000
_cell.length_b   1.000
_cell.length_c   1.000
_cell.angle_alpha   90.00
_cell.angle_beta   90.00
_cell.angle_gamma   90.00
#
_symmetry.space_group_name_H-M   'P 1'
#
loop_
_entity.id
_entity.type
_entity.pdbx_description
1 polymer ?
#
loop_
_entity_poly.entity_id
_entity_poly.type
_entity_poly.pdbx_seq_one_letter_code
_entity_poly.pdbx_strand_id
1 'polypeptide(L)' 'MKLPIDLRSDTVTQPTPEMLQAMLQAETGDDVYKEDPTVNRLESYVAELFGADEALYFP' A
#
# COMPACT_ATOMS: atom_id res chain seq x y z
N MET A 1 -9.81 22.08 -13.31
CA MET A 1 -10.99 21.32 -13.78
C MET A 1 -11.62 20.66 -12.56
N LYS A 2 -12.96 20.70 -12.43
CA LYS A 2 -13.64 19.92 -11.39
C LYS A 2 -13.49 18.45 -11.78
N LEU A 3 -12.98 17.60 -10.88
CA LEU A 3 -13.01 16.16 -11.10
C LEU A 3 -14.47 15.75 -11.36
N PRO A 4 -14.77 14.95 -12.39
CA PRO A 4 -16.12 14.45 -12.62
C PRO A 4 -16.58 13.69 -11.36
N ILE A 5 -17.83 13.89 -10.95
CA ILE A 5 -18.43 13.10 -9.87
C ILE A 5 -18.63 11.69 -10.42
N ASP A 6 -17.80 10.76 -9.97
CA ASP A 6 -17.79 9.37 -10.42
C ASP A 6 -18.29 8.47 -9.28
N LEU A 7 -19.50 7.93 -9.46
CA LEU A 7 -20.17 7.06 -8.47
C LEU A 7 -20.23 5.60 -8.92
N ARG A 8 -19.42 5.21 -9.91
CA ARG A 8 -19.44 3.85 -10.46
C ARG A 8 -18.89 2.81 -9.48
N SER A 9 -17.83 3.17 -8.74
CA SER A 9 -17.11 2.29 -7.82
C SER A 9 -16.18 3.12 -6.93
N ASP A 10 -15.78 2.61 -5.77
CA ASP A 10 -14.70 3.17 -4.95
C ASP A 10 -13.31 2.89 -5.56
N THR A 11 -13.17 1.84 -6.37
CA THR A 11 -11.93 1.51 -7.08
C THR A 11 -11.44 2.59 -8.05
N VAL A 12 -12.22 3.65 -8.30
CA VAL A 12 -11.82 4.82 -9.12
C VAL A 12 -10.97 5.84 -8.35
N THR A 13 -10.77 5.66 -7.03
CA THR A 13 -9.92 6.53 -6.22
C THR A 13 -8.52 6.62 -6.81
N GLN A 14 -7.95 7.83 -6.80
CA GLN A 14 -6.58 8.08 -7.21
C GLN A 14 -5.71 8.35 -5.98
N PRO A 15 -4.41 7.98 -6.01
CA PRO A 15 -3.51 8.30 -4.92
C PRO A 15 -3.41 9.83 -4.72
N THR A 16 -3.41 10.28 -3.47
CA THR A 16 -3.20 11.70 -3.15
C THR A 16 -1.75 12.11 -3.39
N PRO A 17 -1.43 13.41 -3.48
CA PRO A 17 -0.04 13.87 -3.60
C PRO A 17 0.89 13.32 -2.50
N GLU A 18 0.40 13.20 -1.27
CA GLU A 18 1.16 12.67 -0.13
C GLU A 18 1.41 11.16 -0.26
N MET A 19 0.42 10.42 -0.75
CA MET A 19 0.58 8.98 -1.05
C MET A 19 1.62 8.78 -2.15
N LEU A 20 1.56 9.58 -3.23
CA LEU A 20 2.55 9.55 -4.30
C LEU A 20 3.95 9.88 -3.78
N GLN A 21 4.08 10.88 -2.90
CA GLN A 21 5.36 11.23 -2.29
C GLN A 21 5.91 10.08 -1.43
N ALA A 22 5.05 9.41 -0.64
CA ALA A 22 5.44 8.27 0.17
C ALA A 22 5.89 7.08 -0.70
N MET A 23 5.19 6.80 -1.80
CA MET A 23 5.57 5.77 -2.78
C MET A 23 6.94 6.08 -3.41
N LEU A 24 7.18 7.34 -3.77
CA LEU A 24 8.44 7.77 -4.37
C LEU A 24 9.63 7.69 -3.40
N GLN A 25 9.38 7.80 -2.10
CA GLN A 25 10.41 7.78 -1.05
C GLN A 25 10.56 6.41 -0.38
N ALA A 26 9.72 5.44 -0.71
CA ALA A 26 9.77 4.11 -0.10
C ALA A 26 11.10 3.41 -0.41
N GLU A 27 11.70 2.81 0.61
CA GLU A 27 12.81 1.88 0.42
C GLU A 27 12.25 0.58 -0.18
N THR A 28 12.89 0.09 -1.24
CA THR A 28 12.44 -1.10 -1.98
C THR A 28 13.52 -2.18 -1.99
N GLY A 29 13.12 -3.43 -2.17
CA GLY A 29 14.03 -4.58 -2.29
C GLY A 29 13.39 -5.72 -3.07
N ASP A 30 13.98 -6.93 -2.98
CA ASP A 30 13.41 -8.14 -3.57
C ASP A 30 12.48 -8.83 -2.57
N ASP A 31 11.16 -8.75 -2.81
CA ASP A 31 10.16 -9.34 -1.92
C ASP A 31 10.16 -10.88 -1.93
N VAL A 32 10.61 -11.53 -3.02
CA VAL A 32 10.71 -13.01 -3.06
C VAL A 32 11.69 -13.52 -2.00
N TYR A 33 12.73 -12.74 -1.71
CA TYR A 33 13.71 -13.01 -0.66
C TYR A 33 13.43 -12.27 0.66
N LYS A 34 12.27 -11.59 0.78
CA LYS A 34 11.90 -10.76 1.94
C LYS A 34 12.90 -9.64 2.25
N GLU A 35 13.52 -9.09 1.21
CA GLU A 35 14.46 -7.99 1.31
C GLU A 35 13.81 -6.61 1.07
N ASP A 36 12.51 -6.54 0.77
CA ASP A 36 11.79 -5.27 0.66
C ASP A 36 11.34 -4.75 2.04
N PRO A 37 11.97 -3.69 2.58
CA PRO A 37 11.65 -3.21 3.92
C PRO A 37 10.27 -2.55 4.01
N THR A 38 9.75 -2.02 2.91
CA THR A 38 8.43 -1.37 2.90
C THR A 38 7.31 -2.41 2.89
N VAL A 39 7.45 -3.49 2.11
CA VAL A 39 6.51 -4.61 2.11
C VAL A 39 6.50 -5.29 3.47
N ASN A 40 7.66 -5.64 4.02
CA ASN A 40 7.77 -6.29 5.33
C ASN A 40 7.10 -5.46 6.45
N ARG A 41 7.26 -4.12 6.40
CA ARG A 41 6.64 -3.21 7.37
C ARG A 41 5.13 -3.15 7.21
N LEU A 42 4.61 -3.15 5.97
CA LEU A 42 3.17 -3.20 5.72
C LEU A 42 2.57 -4.49 6.27
N GLU A 43 3.17 -5.64 5.96
CA GLU A 43 2.72 -6.95 6.41
C GLU A 43 2.73 -7.05 7.94
N SER A 44 3.83 -6.65 8.58
CA SER A 44 3.94 -6.64 10.06
C SER A 44 2.87 -5.76 10.70
N TYR A 45 2.65 -4.56 10.17
CA TYR A 45 1.63 -3.64 10.66
C TYR A 45 0.22 -4.22 10.50
N VAL A 46 -0.08 -4.85 9.37
CA VAL A 46 -1.40 -5.46 9.12
C VAL A 46 -1.62 -6.67 10.02
N ALA A 47 -0.62 -7.53 10.21
CA ALA A 47 -0.71 -8.66 11.13
C ALA A 47 -1.02 -8.18 12.56
N GLU A 48 -0.31 -7.16 13.04
CA GLU A 48 -0.57 -6.53 14.34
C GLU A 48 -1.98 -5.92 14.42
N LEU A 49 -2.38 -5.16 13.39
CA LEU A 49 -3.67 -4.47 13.34
C LEU A 49 -4.87 -5.42 13.46
N PHE A 50 -4.76 -6.60 12.86
CA PHE A 50 -5.83 -7.60 12.87
C PHE A 50 -5.64 -8.70 13.93
N GLY A 51 -4.52 -8.68 14.68
CA GLY A 51 -4.18 -9.73 15.64
C GLY A 51 -3.97 -11.10 14.98
N ALA A 52 -3.44 -11.11 13.75
CA ALA A 52 -3.09 -12.31 13.01
C ALA A 52 -1.60 -12.66 13.23
N ASP A 53 -1.24 -13.91 12.98
CA ASP A 53 0.16 -14.34 13.07
C ASP A 53 1.02 -13.71 11.98
N GLU A 54 0.51 -13.67 10.74
CA GLU A 54 1.19 -13.13 9.56
C GLU A 54 0.21 -12.43 8.62
N ALA A 55 0.74 -11.58 7.73
CA ALA A 55 0.01 -10.99 6.61
C ALA A 55 0.87 -11.05 5.34
N LEU A 56 0.23 -10.96 4.18
CA LEU A 56 0.89 -11.01 2.88
C LEU A 56 0.35 -9.90 1.97
N TYR A 57 1.24 -9.13 1.37
CA TYR A 57 0.87 -8.19 0.31
C TYR A 57 0.71 -8.94 -1.02
N PHE A 58 -0.42 -8.75 -1.70
CA PHE A 58 -0.83 -9.44 -2.94
C PHE A 58 -1.29 -8.36 -3.95
N PRO A 59 -0.95 -8.46 -5.25
CA PRO A 59 -1.65 -9.33 -6.20
C PRO A 59 -0.90 -10.65 -6.43
#